data_AF-F4HJX8-F1
#
_entry.id   AF-F4HJX8-F1
#
_cell.length_a   1.000
_cell.length_b   1.000
_cell.length_c   1.000
_cell.angle_alpha   90.00
_cell.angle_beta   90.00
_cell.angle_gamma   90.00
#
_symmetry.space_group_name_H-M   'P 1'
#
loop_
_entity.id
_entity.type
_entity.pdbx_description
1 polymer ?
#
loop_
_entity_poly.entity_id
_entity_poly.type
_entity_poly.pdbx_seq_one_letter_code
_entity_poly.pdbx_strand_id
1 'polypeptide(L)'
;MRRNSKERKNRTPGRSQGPYQEIVGRTWIFRGAHRGRVTKKNIIWHELIGLKVRVVNSMHPGFIGIEGYVVDETRNMLVIVGDKVWKVPKDVCMFEFETEDGTKIIIPGERLVGRPEMRLKKRWKRW
;
A
#
# COMPACT_ATOMS: atom_id res chain seq x y z
N MET A 1 -23.55 27.36 -30.01
CA MET A 1 -23.14 26.09 -30.66
C MET A 1 -23.09 24.97 -29.62
N ARG A 2 -24.08 24.07 -29.62
CA ARG A 2 -24.19 22.93 -28.70
C ARG A 2 -23.32 21.77 -29.22
N ARG A 3 -22.30 21.35 -28.47
CA ARG A 3 -21.50 20.17 -28.84
C ARG A 3 -22.30 18.90 -28.55
N ASN A 4 -22.45 18.12 -29.60
CA ASN A 4 -23.21 16.88 -29.64
C ASN A 4 -22.50 15.81 -28.78
N SER A 5 -23.16 15.36 -27.71
CA SER A 5 -22.71 14.24 -26.87
C SER A 5 -23.00 12.94 -27.62
N LYS A 6 -22.06 12.48 -28.46
CA LYS A 6 -22.08 11.11 -28.96
C LYS A 6 -21.79 10.17 -27.80
N GLU A 7 -22.88 9.59 -27.29
CA GLU A 7 -22.93 8.53 -26.30
C GLU A 7 -21.99 7.38 -26.70
N ARG A 8 -20.87 7.23 -25.97
CA ARG A 8 -19.89 6.16 -26.21
C ARG A 8 -20.45 4.84 -25.67
N LYS A 9 -21.25 4.15 -26.47
CA LYS A 9 -21.92 2.87 -26.15
C LYS A 9 -21.01 1.65 -25.99
N ASN A 10 -19.69 1.79 -26.19
CA ASN A 10 -18.71 0.69 -26.09
C ASN A 10 -17.63 0.98 -25.04
N ARG A 11 -18.02 1.16 -23.77
CA ARG A 11 -17.07 1.02 -22.66
C ARG A 11 -17.23 -0.39 -22.11
N THR A 12 -16.14 -1.16 -22.04
CA THR A 12 -16.10 -2.35 -21.18
C THR A 12 -16.68 -1.96 -19.83
N PRO A 13 -17.63 -2.74 -19.26
CA PRO A 13 -18.15 -2.43 -17.93
C PRO A 13 -16.95 -2.22 -17.01
N GLY A 14 -16.93 -1.08 -16.32
CA GLY A 14 -15.84 -0.72 -15.44
C GLY A 14 -15.57 -1.92 -14.53
N ARG A 15 -14.31 -2.39 -14.51
CA ARG A 15 -13.89 -3.49 -13.63
C ARG A 15 -14.52 -3.26 -12.27
N SER A 16 -15.27 -4.26 -11.77
CA SER A 16 -15.92 -4.19 -10.46
C SER A 16 -14.95 -3.57 -9.46
N GLN A 17 -15.43 -2.60 -8.68
CA GLN A 17 -14.65 -2.06 -7.58
C GLN A 17 -14.15 -3.27 -6.79
N GLY A 18 -12.83 -3.46 -6.74
CA GLY A 18 -12.24 -4.69 -6.21
C GLY A 18 -12.68 -4.93 -4.76
N PRO A 19 -12.44 -6.13 -4.20
CA PRO A 19 -12.93 -6.51 -2.86
C PRO A 19 -12.52 -5.52 -1.75
N TYR A 20 -11.47 -4.74 -1.97
CA TYR A 20 -11.00 -3.71 -1.03
C TYR A 20 -11.99 -2.57 -0.80
N GLN A 21 -12.96 -2.34 -1.70
CA GLN A 21 -13.91 -1.24 -1.51
C GLN A 21 -14.80 -1.46 -0.29
N GLU A 22 -15.11 -2.72 0.05
CA GLU A 22 -15.87 -3.08 1.25
C GLU A 22 -15.11 -2.78 2.56
N ILE A 23 -13.80 -2.57 2.48
CA ILE A 23 -12.92 -2.25 3.60
C ILE A 23 -12.93 -0.73 3.89
N VAL A 24 -13.29 0.10 2.92
CA VAL A 24 -13.39 1.56 3.09
C VAL A 24 -14.40 1.87 4.20
N GLY A 25 -14.01 2.69 5.18
CA GLY A 25 -14.81 2.97 6.38
C GLY A 25 -14.79 1.88 7.46
N ARG A 26 -14.16 0.72 7.19
CA ARG A 26 -13.96 -0.38 8.15
C ARG A 26 -12.49 -0.62 8.50
N THR A 27 -11.61 0.35 8.24
CA THR A 27 -10.17 0.24 8.51
C THR A 27 -9.82 0.01 9.99
N TRP A 28 -10.75 0.27 10.91
CA TRP A 28 -10.61 -0.02 12.34
C TRP A 28 -10.33 -1.50 12.62
N ILE A 29 -10.70 -2.43 11.73
CA ILE A 29 -10.41 -3.87 11.88
C ILE A 29 -8.91 -4.19 11.89
N PHE A 30 -8.07 -3.29 11.36
CA PHE A 30 -6.61 -3.45 11.36
C PHE A 30 -5.93 -2.83 12.58
N ARG A 31 -6.65 -2.06 13.41
CA ARG A 31 -6.07 -1.47 14.63
C ARG A 31 -5.69 -2.57 15.62
N GLY A 32 -4.40 -2.66 15.95
CA GLY A 32 -3.87 -3.68 16.87
C GLY A 32 -3.96 -5.12 16.35
N ALA A 33 -4.21 -5.31 15.05
CA ALA A 33 -4.30 -6.65 14.45
C ALA A 33 -2.93 -7.25 14.11
N HIS A 34 -1.87 -6.44 14.08
CA HIS A 34 -0.64 -6.80 13.38
C HIS A 34 0.29 -7.75 14.15
N ARG A 35 0.39 -7.81 15.47
CA ARG A 35 1.16 -8.78 16.30
C ARG A 35 2.66 -8.99 16.04
N GLY A 36 3.22 -8.58 14.91
CA GLY A 36 4.62 -8.79 14.54
C GLY A 36 5.50 -7.63 15.03
N ARG A 37 6.60 -7.93 15.73
CA ARG A 37 7.56 -6.89 16.11
C ARG A 37 8.31 -6.37 14.89
N VAL A 38 7.85 -5.26 14.32
CA VAL A 38 8.49 -4.59 13.18
C VAL A 38 9.56 -3.64 13.65
N THR A 39 10.68 -3.61 12.95
CA THR A 39 11.80 -2.70 13.18
C THR A 39 12.33 -2.20 11.86
N LYS A 40 13.07 -1.09 11.86
CA LYS A 40 13.72 -0.56 10.66
C LYS A 40 14.62 -1.59 9.95
N LYS A 41 15.21 -2.52 10.71
CA LYS A 41 16.07 -3.59 10.16
C LYS A 41 15.26 -4.70 9.50
N ASN A 42 14.14 -5.12 10.09
CA ASN A 42 13.41 -6.29 9.65
C ASN A 42 12.26 -5.99 8.66
N ILE A 43 11.81 -4.74 8.55
CA ILE A 43 10.65 -4.36 7.71
C ILE A 43 10.78 -4.81 6.25
N ILE A 44 12.02 -4.88 5.74
CA ILE A 44 12.33 -5.33 4.37
C ILE A 44 11.81 -6.75 4.11
N TRP A 45 11.82 -7.61 5.12
CA TRP A 45 11.36 -9.00 5.05
C TRP A 45 10.22 -9.29 6.03
N HIS A 46 9.55 -8.27 6.56
CA HIS A 46 8.40 -8.43 7.45
C HIS A 46 7.07 -8.41 6.68
N GLU A 47 6.00 -8.93 7.28
CA GLU A 47 4.65 -8.77 6.75
C GLU A 47 4.27 -7.29 6.75
N LEU A 48 3.83 -6.77 5.60
CA LEU A 48 3.44 -5.36 5.47
C LEU A 48 1.93 -5.20 5.59
N ILE A 49 1.14 -6.24 5.25
CA ILE A 49 -0.32 -6.23 5.38
C ILE A 49 -0.71 -6.01 6.85
N GLY A 50 -1.66 -5.10 7.07
CA GLY A 50 -2.13 -4.68 8.39
C GLY A 50 -1.33 -3.56 9.02
N LEU A 51 -0.15 -3.19 8.49
CA LEU A 51 0.56 -2.01 8.97
C LEU A 51 -0.12 -0.74 8.50
N LYS A 52 -0.19 0.24 9.41
CA LYS A 52 -0.54 1.62 9.06
C LYS A 52 0.63 2.26 8.34
N VAL A 53 0.37 2.95 7.25
CA VAL A 53 1.40 3.50 6.36
C VAL A 53 0.98 4.87 5.82
N ARG A 54 1.96 5.74 5.63
CA ARG A 54 1.83 7.04 4.96
C ARG A 54 2.91 7.19 3.88
N VAL A 55 2.55 7.75 2.73
CA VAL A 55 3.51 8.15 1.70
C VAL A 55 4.04 9.54 2.04
N VAL A 56 5.30 9.63 2.45
CA VAL A 56 5.93 10.88 2.89
C VAL A 56 6.65 11.63 1.76
N ASN A 57 7.01 10.92 0.70
CA ASN A 57 7.59 11.50 -0.51
C ASN A 57 7.33 10.57 -1.71
N SER A 58 7.29 11.12 -2.92
CA SER A 58 7.17 10.35 -4.15
C SER A 58 7.68 11.15 -5.36
N MET A 59 8.15 10.45 -6.40
CA MET A 59 8.41 11.07 -7.70
C MET A 59 7.14 11.62 -8.36
N HIS A 60 5.97 11.10 -7.99
CA HIS A 60 4.68 11.60 -8.48
C HIS A 60 3.92 12.30 -7.32
N PRO A 61 3.75 13.64 -7.35
CA PRO A 61 3.17 14.40 -6.24
C PRO A 61 1.80 13.92 -5.78
N GLY A 62 0.98 13.36 -6.68
CA GLY A 62 -0.34 12.82 -6.36
C GLY A 62 -0.37 11.62 -5.39
N PHE A 63 0.78 11.02 -5.07
CA PHE A 63 0.86 9.98 -4.04
C PHE A 63 1.21 10.52 -2.66
N ILE A 64 1.76 11.73 -2.55
CA ILE A 64 2.22 12.30 -1.28
C ILE A 64 1.02 12.55 -0.38
N GLY A 65 1.12 12.12 0.87
CA GLY A 65 0.05 12.26 1.87
C GLY A 65 -1.00 11.16 1.83
N ILE A 66 -0.93 10.18 0.92
CA ILE A 66 -1.74 8.96 1.01
C ILE A 66 -1.44 8.28 2.35
N GLU A 67 -2.46 8.04 3.15
CA GLU A 67 -2.37 7.37 4.45
C GLU A 67 -3.50 6.34 4.59
N GLY A 68 -3.20 5.23 5.26
CA GLY A 68 -4.17 4.19 5.55
C GLY A 68 -3.50 2.91 6.05
N TYR A 69 -4.19 1.80 5.88
CA TYR A 69 -3.66 0.46 6.18
C TYR A 69 -3.31 -0.27 4.90
N VAL A 70 -2.18 -1.00 4.91
CA VAL A 70 -1.86 -1.92 3.81
C VAL A 70 -2.81 -3.11 3.90
N VAL A 71 -3.57 -3.36 2.83
CA VAL A 71 -4.50 -4.50 2.76
C VAL A 71 -4.04 -5.59 1.81
N ASP A 72 -3.12 -5.26 0.91
CA ASP A 72 -2.55 -6.19 -0.04
C ASP A 72 -1.20 -5.68 -0.56
N GLU A 73 -0.39 -6.61 -1.04
CA GLU A 73 0.94 -6.37 -1.57
C GLU A 73 1.20 -7.25 -2.79
N THR A 74 1.59 -6.62 -3.88
CA THR A 74 2.15 -7.32 -5.05
C THR A 74 3.65 -7.04 -5.15
N ARG A 75 4.30 -7.58 -6.19
CA ARG A 75 5.74 -7.37 -6.42
C ARG A 75 6.13 -5.88 -6.35
N ASN A 76 5.36 -5.01 -7.00
CA ASN A 76 5.71 -3.61 -7.20
C ASN A 76 4.72 -2.64 -6.55
N MET A 77 3.58 -3.11 -6.03
CA MET A 77 2.52 -2.25 -5.50
C MET A 77 2.21 -2.58 -4.05
N LEU A 78 1.83 -1.55 -3.30
CA LEU A 78 1.03 -1.68 -2.07
C LEU A 78 -0.40 -1.23 -2.37
N VAL A 79 -1.37 -1.98 -1.86
CA VAL A 79 -2.77 -1.55 -1.82
C VAL A 79 -3.02 -0.99 -0.42
N ILE A 80 -3.37 0.30 -0.36
CA ILE A 80 -3.59 1.05 0.88
C ILE A 80 -5.06 1.44 0.94
N VAL A 81 -5.71 1.18 2.07
CA VAL A 81 -7.10 1.61 2.29
C VAL A 81 -7.12 2.67 3.38
N GLY A 82 -7.53 3.87 2.99
CA GLY A 82 -7.77 5.03 3.85
C GLY A 82 -9.19 5.56 3.62
N ASP A 83 -9.29 6.82 3.18
CA ASP A 83 -10.52 7.44 2.69
C ASP A 83 -11.12 6.71 1.47
N LYS A 84 -10.23 6.11 0.67
CA LYS A 84 -10.54 5.24 -0.46
C LYS A 84 -9.43 4.21 -0.64
N VAL A 85 -9.56 3.38 -1.67
CA VAL A 85 -8.54 2.42 -2.06
C VAL A 85 -7.50 3.09 -2.95
N TRP A 86 -6.23 2.98 -2.55
CA TRP A 86 -5.07 3.45 -3.27
C TRP A 86 -4.19 2.28 -3.70
N LYS A 87 -3.69 2.32 -4.94
CA LYS A 87 -2.65 1.40 -5.42
C LYS A 87 -1.39 2.22 -5.63
N VAL A 88 -0.41 2.04 -4.76
CA VAL A 88 0.79 2.88 -4.73
C VAL A 88 2.01 2.07 -5.18
N PRO A 89 2.75 2.53 -6.21
CA PRO A 89 3.99 1.90 -6.65
C PRO A 89 5.08 2.05 -5.58
N LYS A 90 5.83 0.98 -5.35
CA LYS A 90 6.84 0.92 -4.28
C LYS A 90 8.11 1.69 -4.65
N ASP A 91 8.63 1.47 -5.85
CA ASP A 91 9.92 1.97 -6.34
C ASP A 91 10.04 3.49 -6.34
N VAL A 92 8.94 4.21 -6.59
CA VAL A 92 8.92 5.68 -6.67
C VAL A 92 8.41 6.38 -5.42
N CYS A 93 8.23 5.67 -4.29
CA CYS A 93 7.66 6.23 -3.06
C CYS A 93 8.56 5.99 -1.83
N MET A 94 8.54 6.94 -0.91
CA MET A 94 9.05 6.80 0.46
C MET A 94 7.88 6.56 1.41
N PHE A 95 7.94 5.46 2.15
CA PHE A 95 6.87 5.06 3.06
C PHE A 95 7.29 5.26 4.51
N GLU A 96 6.40 5.81 5.32
CA GLU A 96 6.45 5.82 6.78
C GLU A 96 5.46 4.79 7.30
N PHE A 97 5.96 3.70 7.88
CA PHE A 97 5.13 2.70 8.55
C PHE A 97 5.06 3.00 10.04
N GLU A 98 3.88 2.80 10.63
CA GLU A 98 3.65 2.90 12.07
C GLU A 98 3.52 1.48 12.64
N THR A 99 4.35 1.17 13.65
CA THR A 99 4.34 -0.12 14.36
C THR A 99 3.33 -0.09 15.50
N GLU A 100 3.08 -1.26 16.11
CA GLU A 100 2.12 -1.37 17.23
C GLU A 100 2.49 -0.54 18.45
N ASP A 101 3.78 -0.31 18.69
CA ASP A 101 4.27 0.56 19.77
C ASP A 101 4.32 2.05 19.38
N GLY A 102 3.81 2.40 18.19
CA GLY A 102 3.78 3.76 17.66
C GLY A 102 5.10 4.22 17.03
N THR A 103 6.12 3.36 16.96
CA THR A 103 7.38 3.69 16.28
C THR A 103 7.14 3.95 14.79
N LYS A 104 7.74 5.02 14.27
CA LYS A 104 7.69 5.38 12.85
C LYS A 104 8.93 4.90 12.10
N ILE A 105 8.73 4.13 11.05
CA ILE A 105 9.80 3.57 10.21
C ILE A 105 9.69 4.16 8.80
N ILE A 106 10.63 5.06 8.47
CA ILE A 106 10.75 5.62 7.13
C ILE A 106 11.70 4.74 6.30
N ILE A 107 11.24 4.30 5.13
CA ILE A 107 12.02 3.46 4.20
C ILE A 107 11.69 3.79 2.73
N PRO A 108 12.69 3.81 1.83
CA PRO A 108 12.44 3.82 0.39
C PRO A 108 11.72 2.54 -0.03
N GLY A 109 10.60 2.69 -0.74
CA GLY A 109 9.82 1.55 -1.18
C GLY A 109 10.53 0.66 -2.20
N GLU A 110 11.54 1.17 -2.89
CA GLU A 110 12.46 0.35 -3.70
C GLU A 110 13.02 -0.85 -2.91
N ARG A 111 13.33 -0.66 -1.61
CA ARG A 111 13.81 -1.76 -0.75
C ARG A 111 12.75 -2.82 -0.48
N LEU A 112 11.48 -2.47 -0.64
CA LEU A 112 10.30 -3.33 -0.46
C LEU A 112 9.85 -3.96 -1.79
N VAL A 113 10.54 -3.73 -2.91
CA VAL A 113 10.25 -4.40 -4.17
C VAL A 113 10.51 -5.91 -4.03
N GLY A 114 9.53 -6.69 -4.48
CA GLY A 114 9.43 -8.13 -4.26
C GLY A 114 8.04 -8.51 -3.79
N ARG A 115 7.59 -9.72 -4.14
CA ARG A 115 6.36 -10.28 -3.57
C ARG A 115 6.58 -10.64 -2.09
N PRO A 116 5.54 -10.66 -1.23
CA PRO A 116 5.68 -10.94 0.21
C PRO A 116 6.52 -12.19 0.50
N GLU A 117 6.21 -13.30 -0.17
CA GLU A 117 6.88 -14.60 -0.02
C GLU A 117 8.36 -14.56 -0.43
N MET A 118 8.71 -13.68 -1.37
CA MET A 118 10.09 -13.50 -1.82
C MET A 118 10.88 -12.59 -0.88
N ARG A 119 10.22 -11.62 -0.23
CA ARG A 119 10.86 -10.76 0.77
C ARG A 119 11.21 -11.53 2.03
N LEU A 120 10.34 -12.42 2.50
CA LEU A 120 10.60 -13.28 3.67
C LEU A 120 11.91 -14.08 3.54
N LYS A 121 12.23 -14.56 2.33
CA LYS A 121 13.48 -15.30 2.04
C LYS A 121 14.75 -14.46 2.20
N LYS A 122 14.67 -13.12 2.08
CA LYS A 122 15.83 -12.22 2.28
C LYS A 122 16.40 -12.32 3.70
N ARG A 123 15.61 -12.75 4.68
CA ARG A 123 16.05 -12.97 6.07
C ARG A 123 17.19 -13.99 6.17
N TRP A 124 17.22 -15.00 5.29
CA TRP A 124 18.11 -16.16 5.39
C TRP A 124 19.27 -16.15 4.38
N LYS A 125 19.46 -15.03 3.67
CA LYS A 125 20.54 -14.92 2.69
C LYS A 125 21.87 -14.80 3.45
N ARG A 126 22.57 -15.93 3.60
CA ARG A 126 23.96 -15.97 4.05
C ARG A 126 24.83 -15.37 2.94
N TRP A 127 25.75 -14.51 3.36
CA TRP A 127 26.83 -14.00 2.53
C TRP A 127 27.88 -15.11 2.39
#